data_AF-A0A5U6MGR1-F1
#
_entry.id   AF-A0A5U6MGR1-F1
#
_cell.length_a   1.000
_cell.length_b   1.000
_cell.length_c   1.000
_cell.angle_alpha   90.00
_cell.angle_beta   90.00
_cell.angle_gamma   90.00
#
_symmetry.space_group_name_H-M   'P 1'
#
loop_
_entity.id
_entity.type
_entity.pdbx_description
1 polymer ?
#
loop_
_entity_poly.entity_id
_entity_poly.type
_entity_poly.pdbx_seq_one_letter_code
_entity_poly.pdbx_strand_id
1 'polypeptide(L)'
;MGIFDNNTLNGNIARIQEMHQGKAGAKIISDTFKKDGMALEPHHVTALLAAVPELKKKSLKKKTAKAVIRKCASKKPTNTTGGDFVPEGT
;
A
#
# COMPACT_ATOMS: atom_id res chain seq x y z
N MET A 1 6.24 16.33 7.76
CA MET A 1 6.35 15.49 6.55
C MET A 1 7.39 14.43 6.88
N GLY A 2 6.95 13.22 7.24
CA GLY A 2 7.88 12.16 7.69
C GLY A 2 8.82 11.80 6.56
N ILE A 3 10.13 11.89 6.81
CA ILE A 3 11.15 11.37 5.92
C ILE A 3 10.94 9.86 5.92
N PHE A 4 10.28 9.34 4.88
CA PHE A 4 10.38 7.91 4.59
C PHE A 4 11.83 7.70 4.17
N ASP A 5 12.66 7.24 5.11
CA ASP A 5 13.99 6.76 4.78
C ASP A 5 13.83 5.59 3.82
N ASN A 6 13.95 5.88 2.52
CA ASN A 6 13.87 4.88 1.45
C ASN A 6 14.81 3.69 1.72
N ASN A 7 15.87 3.91 2.51
CA ASN A 7 16.79 2.88 2.97
C ASN A 7 16.12 1.81 3.85
N THR A 8 15.24 2.20 4.77
CA THR A 8 14.56 1.26 5.68
C THR A 8 13.54 0.41 4.91
N LEU A 9 12.76 1.04 4.01
CA LEU A 9 11.80 0.31 3.17
C LEU A 9 12.50 -0.70 2.25
N ASN A 10 13.54 -0.26 1.54
CA ASN A 10 14.29 -1.13 0.66
C ASN A 10 14.97 -2.27 1.43
N GLY A 11 15.50 -1.99 2.62
CA GLY A 11 16.09 -3.00 3.50
C GLY A 11 15.07 -4.04 3.96
N ASN A 12 13.87 -3.64 4.32
CA ASN A 12 12.82 -4.58 4.73
C ASN A 12 12.33 -5.45 3.58
N ILE A 13 12.16 -4.87 2.38
CA ILE A 13 11.82 -5.64 1.17
C ILE A 13 12.93 -6.67 0.88
N ALA A 14 14.20 -6.26 0.94
CA ALA A 14 15.33 -7.17 0.72
C ALA A 14 15.34 -8.33 1.73
N ARG A 15 15.20 -8.05 3.03
CA ARG A 15 15.13 -9.08 4.08
C ARG A 15 13.97 -10.06 3.88
N ILE A 16 12.80 -9.58 3.44
CA ILE A 16 11.66 -10.45 3.11
C ILE A 16 12.01 -11.38 1.94
N GLN A 17 12.64 -10.85 0.88
CA GLN A 17 13.08 -11.66 -0.26
C GLN A 17 14.15 -12.68 0.13
N GLU A 18 15.13 -12.30 0.95
CA GLU A 18 16.19 -13.18 1.46
C GLU A 18 15.61 -14.31 2.33
N MET A 19 14.71 -13.98 3.27
CA MET A 19 14.03 -15.00 4.08
C MET A 19 13.21 -15.96 3.22
N HIS A 20 12.52 -15.45 2.20
CA HIS A 20 11.76 -16.29 1.27
C HIS A 20 12.68 -17.21 0.44
N GLN A 21 13.82 -16.71 -0.05
CA GLN A 21 14.83 -17.51 -0.73
C GLN A 21 15.43 -18.59 0.19
N GLY A 22 15.56 -18.28 1.48
CA GLY A 22 15.88 -19.23 2.55
C GLY A 22 14.76 -20.21 2.90
N LYS A 23 13.68 -20.28 2.10
CA LYS A 23 12.50 -21.15 2.26
C LYS A 23 11.64 -20.83 3.50
N ALA A 24 11.76 -19.64 4.09
CA ALA A 24 10.84 -19.22 5.12
C ALA A 24 9.45 -18.95 4.52
N GLY A 25 8.42 -19.58 5.09
CA GLY A 25 7.04 -19.35 4.71
C GLY A 25 6.54 -17.97 5.16
N ALA A 26 5.49 -17.46 4.50
CA ALA A 26 4.92 -16.14 4.77
C ALA A 26 4.52 -15.92 6.25
N LYS A 27 4.07 -16.98 6.94
CA LYS A 27 3.76 -16.94 8.38
C LYS A 27 5.01 -16.67 9.23
N ILE A 28 6.10 -17.39 8.99
CA ILE A 28 7.35 -17.25 9.75
C ILE A 28 7.93 -15.85 9.55
N ILE A 29 7.94 -15.36 8.30
CA ILE A 29 8.42 -14.01 7.99
C ILE A 29 7.57 -12.98 8.73
N SER A 30 6.24 -13.06 8.62
CA SER A 30 5.30 -12.18 9.32
C SER A 30 5.53 -12.19 10.83
N ASP A 31 5.64 -13.35 11.46
CA ASP A 31 5.86 -13.48 12.90
C ASP A 31 7.21 -12.85 13.33
N THR A 32 8.27 -12.96 12.51
CA THR A 32 9.55 -12.31 12.77
C THR A 32 9.43 -10.79 12.77
N PHE A 33 8.78 -10.21 11.77
CA PHE A 33 8.55 -8.76 11.72
C PHE A 33 7.67 -8.28 12.88
N LYS A 34 6.66 -9.06 13.29
CA LYS A 34 5.81 -8.74 14.46
C LYS A 34 6.60 -8.68 15.76
N LYS A 35 7.60 -9.55 15.95
CA LYS A 35 8.48 -9.51 17.14
C LYS A 35 9.29 -8.22 17.23
N ASP A 36 9.63 -7.63 16.09
CA ASP A 36 10.34 -6.34 16.00
C ASP A 36 9.38 -5.14 16.03
N GLY A 37 8.10 -5.35 16.36
CA GLY A 37 7.09 -4.29 16.47
C GLY A 37 6.46 -3.86 15.14
N MET A 38 6.68 -4.60 14.05
CA MET A 38 6.08 -4.32 12.75
C MET A 38 4.82 -5.18 12.53
N ALA A 39 3.66 -4.55 12.38
CA ALA A 39 2.37 -5.21 12.15
C ALA A 39 2.24 -5.75 10.71
N LEU A 40 3.07 -6.74 10.36
CA LEU A 40 3.08 -7.39 9.07
C LEU A 40 2.33 -8.73 9.15
N GLU A 41 1.27 -8.91 8.38
CA GLU A 41 0.52 -10.16 8.29
C GLU A 41 1.02 -11.06 7.15
N PRO A 42 0.75 -12.38 7.19
CA PRO A 42 1.24 -13.31 6.16
C PRO A 42 0.80 -12.95 4.74
N HIS A 43 -0.44 -12.45 4.57
CA HIS A 43 -0.95 -12.06 3.26
C HIS A 43 -0.25 -10.80 2.71
N HIS A 44 0.25 -9.90 3.58
CA HIS A 44 1.10 -8.79 3.16
C HIS A 44 2.42 -9.29 2.57
N VAL A 45 3.04 -10.30 3.21
CA VAL A 45 4.29 -10.93 2.73
C VAL A 45 4.06 -11.55 1.36
N THR A 46 3.00 -12.35 1.20
CA THR A 46 2.67 -13.01 -0.08
C THR A 46 2.42 -11.99 -1.20
N ALA A 47 1.62 -10.95 -0.92
CA ALA A 47 1.34 -9.90 -1.90
C ALA A 47 2.62 -9.14 -2.29
N LEU A 48 3.49 -8.84 -1.33
CA LEU A 48 4.76 -8.17 -1.58
C LEU A 48 5.69 -9.04 -2.44
N LEU A 49 5.85 -10.32 -2.10
CA LEU A 49 6.70 -11.25 -2.87
C LEU A 49 6.23 -11.39 -4.32
N ALA A 50 4.92 -11.36 -4.56
CA ALA A 50 4.36 -11.38 -5.91
C ALA A 50 4.55 -10.05 -6.66
N ALA A 51 4.42 -8.91 -5.96
CA ALA A 51 4.47 -7.59 -6.58
C ALA A 51 5.90 -7.09 -6.88
N VAL A 52 6.88 -7.39 -6.02
CA VAL A 52 8.25 -6.85 -6.13
C VAL A 52 8.93 -7.21 -7.47
N PRO A 53 8.84 -8.44 -8.00
CA PRO A 53 9.40 -8.76 -9.32
C PRO A 53 8.83 -7.89 -10.45
N GLU A 54 7.53 -7.64 -10.46
CA GLU A 54 6.87 -6.79 -11.46
C GLU A 54 7.32 -5.33 -11.34
N LEU A 55 7.40 -4.82 -10.10
CA LEU A 55 7.82 -3.45 -9.83
C LEU A 55 9.31 -3.19 -10.15
N LYS A 56 10.16 -4.22 -10.13
CA LYS A 56 11.57 -4.12 -10.53
C LYS A 56 11.76 -4.01 -12.05
N LYS A 57 10.79 -4.46 -12.87
CA LYS A 57 10.93 -4.46 -14.34
C LYS A 57 11.03 -3.05 -14.93
N LYS A 58 10.27 -2.11 -14.39
CA LYS A 58 10.22 -0.73 -14.90
C LYS A 58 9.62 0.24 -13.89
N SER A 59 10.28 1.38 -13.71
CA SER A 59 9.71 2.47 -12.93
C SER A 59 8.62 3.22 -13.71
N LEU A 60 7.52 3.53 -13.04
CA LEU A 60 6.46 4.39 -13.57
C LEU A 60 7.00 5.82 -13.78
N LYS A 61 6.82 6.38 -14.98
CA LYS A 61 7.24 7.77 -15.25
C LYS A 61 6.51 8.75 -14.35
N LYS A 62 7.24 9.70 -13.77
CA LYS A 62 6.70 10.74 -12.87
C LYS A 62 5.52 11.51 -13.48
N LYS A 63 5.57 11.81 -14.79
CA LYS A 63 4.47 12.49 -15.50
C LYS A 63 3.17 11.67 -15.48
N THR A 64 3.27 10.35 -15.67
CA THR A 64 2.13 9.43 -15.62
C THR A 64 1.53 9.36 -14.23
N ALA A 65 2.36 9.22 -13.20
CA ALA A 65 1.90 9.23 -11.80
C ALA A 65 1.18 10.54 -11.45
N LYS A 66 1.75 11.69 -11.84
CA LYS A 66 1.12 13.02 -11.62
C LYS A 66 -0.23 13.16 -12.31
N ALA A 67 -0.41 12.59 -13.51
CA ALA A 67 -1.68 12.65 -14.22
C ALA A 67 -2.79 11.90 -13.45
N VAL A 68 -2.48 10.73 -12.86
CA VAL A 68 -3.43 9.98 -12.02
C VAL A 68 -3.79 10.77 -10.76
N ILE A 69 -2.80 11.33 -10.06
CA ILE A 69 -3.03 12.17 -8.86
C ILE A 69 -3.98 13.32 -9.17
N ARG A 70 -3.73 14.05 -10.28
CA ARG A 70 -4.60 15.15 -10.70
C ARG A 70 -6.04 14.69 -10.97
N LYS A 71 -6.22 13.59 -11.73
CA LYS A 71 -7.55 13.03 -12.02
C LYS A 71 -8.33 12.70 -10.75
N CYS A 72 -7.67 12.13 -9.74
CA CYS A 72 -8.30 11.82 -8.46
C CYS A 72 -8.63 13.09 -7.65
N ALA A 73 -7.73 14.07 -7.60
CA ALA A 73 -7.97 15.34 -6.91
C ALA A 73 -9.12 16.16 -7.53
N SER A 74 -9.35 16.04 -8.84
CA SER A 74 -10.46 16.69 -9.55
C SER A 74 -11.83 16.06 -9.26
N LYS A 75 -11.88 14.83 -8.73
CA LYS A 75 -13.13 14.27 -8.20
C LYS A 75 -13.39 14.90 -6.84
N LYS A 76 -14.01 16.07 -6.84
CA LYS A 76 -14.65 16.63 -5.64
C LYS A 76 -15.54 15.54 -5.03
N PRO A 77 -15.55 15.30 -3.71
CA PRO A 77 -16.62 14.50 -3.13
C PRO A 77 -17.92 15.20 -3.54
N THR A 78 -18.75 14.50 -4.28
CA THR A 78 -20.15 14.89 -4.38
C THR A 78 -20.66 14.84 -2.94
N ASN A 79 -20.72 16.01 -2.30
CA ASN A 79 -21.65 16.22 -1.22
C ASN A 79 -22.99 15.81 -1.80
N THR A 80 -23.45 14.60 -1.48
CA THR A 80 -24.87 14.35 -1.38
C THR A 80 -25.34 15.31 -0.30
N THR A 81 -25.79 16.48 -0.74
CA THR A 81 -26.46 17.46 0.11
C THR A 81 -27.65 16.73 0.73
N GLY A 82 -27.53 16.41 2.01
CA GLY A 82 -28.71 16.26 2.85
C GLY A 82 -29.40 17.61 2.92
N GLY A 83 -30.72 17.59 2.69
CA GLY A 83 -31.58 18.77 2.84
C GLY A 83 -32.56 18.91 1.68
N ASP A 84 -33.62 18.10 1.69
CA ASP A 84 -34.94 18.72 1.77
C ASP A 84 -35.81 17.89 2.70
N PHE A 85 -36.18 18.56 3.78
CA PHE A 85 -37.17 18.15 4.77
C PHE A 85 -38.56 18.41 4.17
N VAL A 86 -39.51 17.58 4.58
CA VAL A 86 -40.90 17.35 4.10
C VAL A 86 -41.79 18.61 3.96
N PRO A 87 -42.99 18.50 3.36
CA PRO A 87 -44.14 18.36 4.25
C PRO A 87 -45.13 17.25 3.86
N GLU A 88 -45.66 16.61 4.90
CA GLU A 88 -46.82 15.73 4.85
C GLU A 88 -48.06 16.48 4.32
N GLY A 89 -48.97 15.71 3.71
CA GLY A 89 -50.40 16.03 3.69
C GLY A 89 -51.00 16.27 2.30
N THR A 90 -51.61 15.24 1.72
CA THR A 90 -53.08 15.16 1.57
C THR A 90 -53.50 13.72 1.30
#